data_AF-A0A150NQ63-F1
#
_entry.id   AF-A0A150NQ63-F1
#
_cell.length_a   1.000
_cell.length_b   1.000
_cell.length_c   1.000
_cell.angle_alpha   90.00
_cell.angle_beta   90.00
_cell.angle_gamma   90.00
#
_symmetry.space_group_name_H-M   'P 1'
#
loop_
_entity.id
_entity.type
_entity.pdbx_description
1 polymer ?
#
loop_
_entity_poly.entity_id
_entity_poly.type
_entity_poly.pdbx_seq_one_letter_code
_entity_poly.pdbx_strand_id
1 'polypeptide(L)'
;MDVAVVHGLKASREAVLAESHQIYVTSYATFRQDSELYQGMVFDFLFLDEAQVMKNAQTKIAQTLRQFVVPSVFALSGTPIENHLGELWSIFQIVMPGLLPSKKEFMKLPAERVAQFIKPFVMRRKKEEVLTELPDLIEVVYKNELEDQQKAIYLAQLQQMRDRLAQVSDQEFQRSRVEILSGLMRLRQICDTPALFMEDYQGASGKLDSLRDLLVQVADGGHRVLIFSQFKGMLEKIEQELPDLGLTSFKITGSTPAKERQDMTKAFNQGERDAFLISLKAGGVGLNLTGADTVILVDLWWNPAVEAQAIGRAHRMGQEETVEVYRLVTKGTIEEKIQELQEQKKHLVSQVLDGTESRGSLTLSEIREILGISEAST
;
A
#
# COMPACT_ATOMS: atom_id res chain seq x y z
N MET A 1 -24.78 -8.71 -21.56
CA MET A 1 -24.70 -9.36 -20.25
C MET A 1 -25.42 -8.48 -19.26
N ASP A 2 -26.30 -9.08 -18.48
CA ASP A 2 -27.01 -8.39 -17.41
C ASP A 2 -26.14 -8.34 -16.14
N VAL A 3 -25.89 -7.13 -15.63
CA VAL A 3 -24.93 -6.88 -14.54
C VAL A 3 -25.59 -5.99 -13.51
N ALA A 4 -25.56 -6.43 -12.25
CA ALA A 4 -26.05 -5.67 -11.12
C ALA A 4 -24.96 -5.35 -10.11
N VAL A 5 -24.91 -4.11 -9.65
CA VAL A 5 -24.00 -3.67 -8.58
C VAL A 5 -24.74 -3.71 -7.25
N VAL A 6 -24.35 -4.62 -6.37
CA VAL A 6 -24.98 -4.83 -5.05
C VAL A 6 -24.33 -3.89 -4.04
N HIS A 7 -24.88 -2.69 -3.90
CA HIS A 7 -24.38 -1.64 -3.01
C HIS A 7 -25.51 -0.88 -2.29
N GLY A 8 -25.16 -0.05 -1.31
CA GLY A 8 -26.09 0.76 -0.55
C GLY A 8 -26.55 0.11 0.76
N LEU A 9 -27.70 0.54 1.26
CA LEU A 9 -28.32 0.03 2.49
C LEU A 9 -28.80 -1.41 2.30
N LYS A 10 -28.95 -2.14 3.41
CA LYS A 10 -29.32 -3.56 3.40
C LYS A 10 -30.57 -3.84 2.54
N ALA A 11 -31.63 -3.06 2.71
CA ALA A 11 -32.87 -3.23 1.94
C ALA A 11 -32.65 -3.08 0.42
N SER A 12 -31.81 -2.13 -0.01
CA SER A 12 -31.48 -1.96 -1.43
C SER A 12 -30.69 -3.16 -1.98
N ARG A 13 -29.75 -3.70 -1.19
CA ARG A 13 -28.97 -4.87 -1.58
C ARG A 13 -29.83 -6.13 -1.67
N GLU A 14 -30.73 -6.33 -0.71
CA GLU A 14 -31.70 -7.44 -0.73
C GLU A 14 -32.62 -7.38 -1.95
N ALA A 15 -33.12 -6.19 -2.30
CA ALA A 15 -33.94 -6.01 -3.50
C ALA A 15 -33.19 -6.42 -4.77
N VAL A 16 -31.95 -5.96 -4.94
CA VAL A 16 -31.11 -6.31 -6.11
C VAL A 16 -30.77 -7.81 -6.13
N LEU A 17 -30.52 -8.43 -4.98
CA LEU A 17 -30.24 -9.87 -4.90
C LEU A 17 -31.48 -10.74 -5.14
N ALA A 18 -32.69 -10.21 -4.92
CA ALA A 18 -33.94 -10.90 -5.23
C ALA A 18 -34.24 -10.94 -6.74
N GLU A 19 -33.70 -9.98 -7.50
CA GLU A 19 -33.73 -10.00 -8.96
C GLU A 19 -32.72 -11.03 -9.49
N SER A 20 -33.02 -11.69 -10.61
CA SER A 20 -32.16 -12.70 -11.23
C SER A 20 -31.28 -12.08 -12.32
N HIS A 21 -30.05 -11.73 -11.96
CA HIS A 21 -29.04 -11.17 -12.86
C HIS A 21 -27.99 -12.22 -13.23
N GLN A 22 -27.32 -12.01 -14.38
CA GLN A 22 -26.23 -12.90 -14.82
C GLN A 22 -24.93 -12.65 -14.05
N ILE A 23 -24.67 -11.40 -13.65
CA ILE A 23 -23.47 -11.02 -12.89
C ILE A 23 -23.87 -10.11 -11.73
N TYR A 24 -23.33 -10.41 -10.55
CA TYR A 24 -23.40 -9.52 -9.39
C TYR A 24 -22.00 -9.01 -9.06
N VAL A 25 -21.89 -7.70 -8.90
CA VAL A 25 -20.66 -7.03 -8.44
C VAL A 25 -20.92 -6.50 -7.03
N THR A 26 -20.14 -6.97 -6.06
CA THR A 26 -20.30 -6.59 -4.64
C THR A 26 -18.93 -6.34 -4.01
N SER A 27 -18.89 -5.58 -2.93
CA SER A 27 -17.67 -5.38 -2.14
C SER A 27 -17.45 -6.54 -1.17
N TYR A 28 -16.20 -6.79 -0.76
CA TYR A 28 -15.90 -7.75 0.30
C TYR A 28 -16.66 -7.47 1.61
N ALA A 29 -16.87 -6.20 1.95
CA ALA A 29 -17.58 -5.82 3.17
C ALA A 29 -19.07 -6.18 3.12
N THR A 30 -19.75 -5.89 1.99
CA THR A 30 -21.17 -6.20 1.78
C THR A 30 -21.38 -7.70 1.61
N PHE A 31 -20.52 -8.39 0.84
CA PHE A 31 -20.54 -9.86 0.75
C PHE A 31 -20.47 -10.53 2.13
N ARG A 32 -19.55 -10.08 2.99
CA ARG A 32 -19.43 -10.61 4.36
C ARG A 32 -20.70 -10.39 5.19
N GLN A 33 -21.35 -9.24 5.04
CA GLN A 33 -22.56 -8.90 5.80
C GLN A 33 -23.76 -9.74 5.36
N ASP A 34 -23.83 -10.04 4.07
CA ASP A 34 -25.00 -10.65 3.43
C ASP A 34 -24.72 -12.09 2.96
N SER A 35 -23.68 -12.74 3.49
CA SER A 35 -23.17 -14.01 2.95
C SER A 35 -24.22 -15.13 2.93
N GLU A 36 -25.15 -15.12 3.87
CA GLU A 36 -26.26 -16.07 3.94
C GLU A 36 -27.20 -15.96 2.72
N LEU A 37 -27.42 -14.74 2.21
CA LEU A 37 -28.23 -14.53 1.00
C LEU A 37 -27.54 -15.14 -0.22
N TYR A 38 -26.23 -14.94 -0.36
CA TYR A 38 -25.45 -15.52 -1.45
C TYR A 38 -25.37 -17.04 -1.37
N GLN A 39 -25.31 -17.62 -0.16
CA GLN A 39 -25.31 -19.09 0.02
C GLN A 39 -26.61 -19.76 -0.44
N GLY A 40 -27.73 -19.03 -0.47
CA GLY A 40 -28.99 -19.52 -1.03
C GLY A 40 -29.04 -19.49 -2.56
N MET A 41 -28.04 -18.91 -3.22
CA MET A 41 -27.96 -18.76 -4.68
C MET A 41 -26.93 -19.74 -5.26
N VAL A 42 -27.05 -20.03 -6.56
CA VAL A 42 -26.12 -20.89 -7.30
C VAL A 42 -25.27 -20.03 -8.22
N PHE A 43 -23.95 -20.19 -8.13
CA PHE A 43 -22.98 -19.51 -8.99
C PHE A 43 -22.05 -20.52 -9.63
N ASP A 44 -21.72 -20.33 -10.91
CA ASP A 44 -20.72 -21.12 -11.61
C ASP A 44 -19.30 -20.57 -11.43
N PHE A 45 -19.20 -19.24 -11.27
CA PHE A 45 -17.94 -18.50 -11.22
C PHE A 45 -17.88 -17.52 -10.06
N LEU A 46 -16.70 -17.45 -9.43
CA LEU A 46 -16.36 -16.45 -8.43
C LEU A 46 -15.05 -15.77 -8.83
N PHE A 47 -15.10 -14.45 -9.03
CA PHE A 47 -13.93 -13.63 -9.29
C PHE A 47 -13.61 -12.78 -8.07
N LEU A 48 -12.37 -12.88 -7.58
CA LEU A 48 -11.87 -12.14 -6.43
C LEU A 48 -10.81 -11.16 -6.93
N ASP A 49 -11.16 -9.87 -7.00
CA ASP A 49 -10.23 -8.82 -7.38
C ASP A 49 -9.46 -8.27 -6.17
N GLU A 50 -8.19 -7.93 -6.35
CA GLU A 50 -7.26 -7.57 -5.28
C GLU A 50 -7.24 -8.61 -4.14
N ALA A 51 -7.08 -9.88 -4.51
CA ALA A 51 -7.17 -11.03 -3.61
C ALA A 51 -6.19 -11.02 -2.43
N GLN A 52 -5.20 -10.12 -2.40
CA GLN A 52 -4.35 -9.85 -1.23
C GLN A 52 -5.16 -9.36 -0.01
N VAL A 53 -6.40 -8.88 -0.19
CA VAL A 53 -7.35 -8.65 0.93
C VAL A 53 -7.52 -9.92 1.78
N MET A 54 -7.35 -11.09 1.17
CA MET A 54 -7.54 -12.42 1.75
C MET A 54 -6.25 -13.03 2.31
N LYS A 55 -5.15 -12.26 2.37
CA LYS A 55 -3.82 -12.74 2.82
C LYS A 55 -3.82 -13.29 4.25
N ASN A 56 -4.65 -12.74 5.14
CA ASN A 56 -4.78 -13.26 6.50
C ASN A 56 -5.94 -14.25 6.62
N ALA A 57 -5.55 -15.51 6.80
CA ALA A 57 -6.46 -16.64 6.92
C ALA A 57 -7.44 -16.60 8.10
N GLN A 58 -7.17 -15.78 9.12
CA GLN A 58 -8.02 -15.65 10.32
C GLN A 58 -9.09 -14.57 10.19
N THR A 59 -9.07 -13.79 9.12
CA THR A 59 -10.07 -12.73 8.92
C THR A 59 -11.44 -13.35 8.68
N LYS A 60 -12.50 -12.68 9.17
CA LYS A 60 -13.89 -13.13 8.95
C LYS A 60 -14.20 -13.30 7.47
N ILE A 61 -13.76 -12.36 6.62
CA ILE A 61 -13.95 -12.46 5.18
C ILE A 61 -13.29 -13.72 4.59
N ALA A 62 -12.07 -14.08 5.02
CA ALA A 62 -11.38 -15.29 4.57
C ALA A 62 -12.10 -16.57 4.98
N GLN A 63 -12.64 -16.58 6.19
CA GLN A 63 -13.42 -17.71 6.69
C GLN A 63 -14.74 -17.83 5.90
N THR A 64 -15.46 -16.73 5.67
CA THR A 64 -16.71 -16.72 4.89
C THR A 64 -16.48 -17.18 3.46
N LEU A 65 -15.47 -16.66 2.76
CA LEU A 65 -15.18 -17.04 1.37
C LEU A 65 -14.75 -18.50 1.23
N ARG A 66 -14.04 -19.08 2.20
CA ARG A 66 -13.72 -20.53 2.17
C ARG A 66 -14.95 -21.42 2.30
N GLN A 67 -16.00 -20.95 2.96
CA GLN A 67 -17.25 -21.68 3.11
C GLN A 67 -18.18 -21.49 1.91
N PHE A 68 -17.88 -20.52 1.04
CA PHE A 68 -18.67 -20.22 -0.14
C PHE A 68 -18.21 -21.07 -1.31
N VAL A 69 -18.90 -22.19 -1.53
CA VAL A 69 -18.51 -23.20 -2.53
C VAL A 69 -19.02 -22.79 -3.90
N VAL A 70 -18.09 -22.53 -4.81
CA VAL A 70 -18.37 -22.18 -6.21
C VAL A 70 -17.49 -23.08 -7.11
N PRO A 71 -18.00 -23.63 -8.23
CA PRO A 71 -17.25 -24.57 -9.06
C PRO A 71 -15.93 -24.02 -9.62
N SER A 72 -15.93 -22.76 -10.07
CA SER A 72 -14.75 -22.10 -10.64
C SER A 72 -14.43 -20.81 -9.90
N VAL A 73 -13.25 -20.73 -9.29
CA VAL A 73 -12.81 -19.55 -8.54
C VAL A 73 -11.54 -18.97 -9.16
N PHE A 74 -11.54 -17.67 -9.41
CA PHE A 74 -10.39 -16.92 -9.92
C PHE A 74 -10.00 -15.84 -8.93
N ALA A 75 -8.71 -15.80 -8.57
CA ALA A 75 -8.14 -14.73 -7.76
C ALA A 75 -7.22 -13.86 -8.63
N LEU A 76 -7.51 -12.56 -8.67
CA LEU A 76 -6.72 -11.55 -9.35
C LEU A 76 -5.98 -10.72 -8.30
N SER A 77 -4.68 -10.57 -8.45
CA SER A 77 -3.87 -9.75 -7.55
C SER A 77 -2.61 -9.31 -8.26
N GLY A 78 -2.28 -8.01 -8.16
CA GLY A 78 -0.98 -7.51 -8.60
C GLY A 78 0.16 -7.97 -7.68
N THR A 79 -0.14 -8.27 -6.43
CA THR A 79 0.82 -8.54 -5.35
C THR A 79 0.33 -9.70 -4.47
N PRO A 80 0.28 -10.95 -5.00
CA PRO A 80 -0.33 -12.09 -4.30
C PRO A 80 0.42 -12.50 -3.02
N ILE A 81 1.68 -12.08 -2.89
CA ILE A 81 2.51 -12.26 -1.71
C ILE A 81 3.09 -10.88 -1.37
N GLU A 82 2.73 -10.36 -0.22
CA GLU A 82 3.29 -9.11 0.32
C GLU A 82 4.35 -9.41 1.38
N ASN A 83 4.04 -10.28 2.34
CA ASN A 83 4.80 -10.39 3.57
C ASN A 83 5.30 -11.79 3.92
N HIS A 84 4.67 -12.88 3.47
CA HIS A 84 5.15 -14.26 3.69
C HIS A 84 4.35 -15.28 2.88
N LEU A 85 4.89 -16.48 2.65
CA LEU A 85 4.24 -17.55 1.88
C LEU A 85 2.86 -17.99 2.44
N GLY A 86 2.64 -17.86 3.74
CA GLY A 86 1.34 -18.16 4.35
C GLY A 86 0.17 -17.30 3.81
N GLU A 87 0.45 -16.16 3.16
CA GLU A 87 -0.56 -15.34 2.49
C GLU A 87 -1.09 -16.03 1.24
N LEU A 88 -0.18 -16.60 0.46
CA LEU A 88 -0.51 -17.42 -0.70
C LEU A 88 -1.35 -18.63 -0.29
N TRP A 89 -0.97 -19.31 0.80
CA TRP A 89 -1.75 -20.41 1.34
C TRP A 89 -3.20 -20.00 1.60
N SER A 90 -3.41 -18.82 2.21
CA SER A 90 -4.76 -18.31 2.50
C SER A 90 -5.61 -18.13 1.24
N ILE A 91 -5.01 -17.60 0.16
CA ILE A 91 -5.68 -17.42 -1.14
C ILE A 91 -6.03 -18.79 -1.75
N PHE A 92 -5.08 -19.73 -1.76
CA PHE A 92 -5.30 -21.06 -2.33
C PHE A 92 -6.33 -21.89 -1.57
N GLN A 93 -6.53 -21.66 -0.27
CA GLN A 93 -7.62 -22.30 0.46
C GLN A 93 -9.02 -21.87 -0.03
N ILE A 94 -9.12 -20.75 -0.75
CA ILE A 94 -10.37 -20.27 -1.35
C ILE A 94 -10.45 -20.72 -2.81
N VAL A 95 -9.37 -20.53 -3.57
CA VAL A 95 -9.34 -20.81 -5.01
C VAL A 95 -9.37 -22.31 -5.31
N MET A 96 -8.61 -23.11 -4.56
CA MET A 96 -8.49 -24.55 -4.78
C MET A 96 -8.29 -25.29 -3.45
N PRO A 97 -9.36 -25.41 -2.63
CA PRO A 97 -9.29 -26.09 -1.36
C PRO A 97 -8.82 -27.54 -1.54
N GLY A 98 -7.83 -27.95 -0.74
CA GLY A 98 -7.25 -29.30 -0.78
C GLY A 98 -5.98 -29.47 -1.62
N LEU A 99 -5.61 -28.50 -2.48
CA LEU A 99 -4.34 -28.58 -3.23
C LEU A 99 -3.11 -28.52 -2.32
N LEU A 100 -3.14 -27.60 -1.35
CA LEU A 100 -2.04 -27.37 -0.43
C LEU A 100 -2.27 -28.13 0.88
N PRO A 101 -1.19 -28.61 1.55
CA PRO A 101 -1.31 -29.31 2.82
C PRO A 101 -1.81 -28.38 3.93
N SER A 102 -1.94 -28.95 5.14
CA SER A 102 -2.30 -28.18 6.32
C SER A 102 -1.35 -26.98 6.51
N LYS A 103 -1.85 -25.87 7.07
CA LYS A 103 -1.02 -24.65 7.26
C LYS A 103 0.30 -24.95 7.96
N LYS A 104 0.29 -25.82 8.97
CA LYS A 104 1.48 -26.19 9.75
C LYS A 104 2.54 -26.90 8.91
N GLU A 105 2.12 -27.75 7.97
CA GLU A 105 3.02 -28.46 7.06
C GLU A 105 3.47 -27.55 5.93
N PHE A 106 2.54 -26.76 5.38
CA PHE A 106 2.83 -25.79 4.33
C PHE A 106 3.93 -24.81 4.73
N MET A 107 3.88 -24.27 5.96
CA MET A 107 4.89 -23.34 6.46
C MET A 107 6.28 -23.97 6.67
N LYS A 108 6.42 -25.29 6.53
CA LYS A 108 7.72 -25.98 6.56
C LYS A 108 8.27 -26.28 5.17
N LEU A 109 7.49 -26.04 4.12
CA LEU A 109 7.92 -26.30 2.76
C LEU A 109 8.90 -25.22 2.30
N PRO A 110 9.99 -25.59 1.60
CA PRO A 110 10.86 -24.63 0.95
C PRO A 110 10.10 -23.93 -0.19
N ALA A 111 10.44 -22.69 -0.50
CA ALA A 111 9.63 -21.88 -1.42
C ALA A 111 9.66 -22.44 -2.85
N GLU A 112 10.76 -23.09 -3.27
CA GLU A 112 10.86 -23.78 -4.55
C GLU A 112 9.82 -24.89 -4.67
N ARG A 113 9.57 -25.61 -3.57
CA ARG A 113 8.55 -26.67 -3.55
C ARG A 113 7.15 -26.10 -3.61
N VAL A 114 6.90 -24.98 -2.93
CA VAL A 114 5.64 -24.24 -3.03
C VAL A 114 5.42 -23.76 -4.47
N ALA A 115 6.45 -23.17 -5.11
CA ALA A 115 6.40 -22.71 -6.49
C ALA A 115 6.03 -23.84 -7.46
N GLN A 116 6.61 -25.05 -7.29
CA GLN A 116 6.27 -26.23 -8.09
C GLN A 116 4.78 -26.62 -7.97
N PHE A 117 4.20 -26.55 -6.77
CA PHE A 117 2.78 -26.89 -6.56
C PHE A 117 1.84 -25.90 -7.24
N ILE A 118 2.14 -24.61 -7.17
CA ILE A 118 1.22 -23.56 -7.62
C ILE A 118 1.41 -23.20 -9.10
N LYS A 119 2.58 -23.46 -9.69
CA LYS A 119 2.93 -23.04 -11.06
C LYS A 119 1.87 -23.38 -12.11
N PRO A 120 1.23 -24.56 -12.11
CA PRO A 120 0.17 -24.88 -13.08
C PRO A 120 -1.10 -24.03 -12.93
N PHE A 121 -1.29 -23.40 -11.77
CA PHE A 121 -2.52 -22.69 -11.39
C PHE A 121 -2.31 -21.17 -11.30
N VAL A 122 -1.09 -20.68 -11.54
CA VAL A 122 -0.76 -19.26 -11.46
C VAL A 122 -0.26 -18.78 -12.80
N MET A 123 -0.91 -17.76 -13.34
CA MET A 123 -0.45 -17.01 -14.50
C MET A 123 0.06 -15.64 -14.04
N ARG A 124 1.32 -15.33 -14.34
CA ARG A 124 1.92 -14.02 -14.08
C ARG A 124 2.71 -13.57 -15.31
N ARG A 125 2.55 -12.30 -15.67
CA ARG A 125 3.27 -11.63 -16.76
C ARG A 125 3.76 -10.28 -16.27
N LYS A 126 4.94 -9.84 -16.68
CA LYS A 126 5.43 -8.48 -16.39
C LYS A 126 4.82 -7.48 -17.36
N LYS A 127 4.78 -6.20 -16.98
CA LYS A 127 4.28 -5.13 -17.86
C LYS A 127 5.11 -5.03 -19.13
N GLU A 128 6.44 -5.04 -18.99
CA GLU A 128 7.40 -5.00 -20.11
C GLU A 128 7.24 -6.17 -21.10
N GLU A 129 6.74 -7.33 -20.64
CA GLU A 129 6.53 -8.51 -21.49
C GLU A 129 5.26 -8.42 -22.34
N VAL A 130 4.33 -7.51 -22.02
CA VAL A 130 2.97 -7.47 -22.59
C VAL A 130 2.59 -6.10 -23.14
N LEU A 131 3.14 -5.02 -22.58
CA LEU A 131 2.84 -3.63 -22.90
C LEU A 131 4.11 -2.96 -23.44
N THR A 132 4.48 -3.29 -24.67
CA THR A 132 5.66 -2.72 -25.35
C THR A 132 5.54 -1.24 -25.67
N GLU A 133 4.32 -0.69 -25.57
CA GLU A 133 4.01 0.72 -25.87
C GLU A 133 3.94 1.60 -24.61
N LEU A 134 4.23 1.04 -23.43
CA LEU A 134 4.19 1.81 -22.19
C LEU A 134 5.41 2.75 -22.14
N PRO A 135 5.23 4.04 -21.83
CA PRO A 135 6.33 5.00 -21.77
C PRO A 135 7.27 4.69 -20.60
N ASP A 136 8.44 5.34 -20.62
CA ASP A 136 9.47 5.12 -19.61
C ASP A 136 8.98 5.50 -18.20
N LEU A 137 9.60 4.85 -17.21
CA LEU A 137 9.39 5.14 -15.80
C LEU A 137 10.73 5.59 -15.20
N ILE A 138 10.79 6.82 -14.71
CA ILE A 138 11.99 7.38 -14.09
C ILE A 138 11.76 7.46 -12.58
N GLU A 139 12.64 6.85 -11.80
CA GLU A 139 12.54 6.86 -10.33
C GLU A 139 13.69 7.69 -9.73
N VAL A 140 13.34 8.74 -8.99
CA VAL A 140 14.29 9.71 -8.38
C VAL A 140 14.11 9.72 -6.87
N VAL A 141 15.23 9.64 -6.14
CA VAL A 141 15.27 9.83 -4.69
C VAL A 141 15.56 11.29 -4.40
N TYR A 142 14.54 12.03 -3.96
CA TYR A 142 14.64 13.45 -3.66
C TYR A 142 15.00 13.63 -2.18
N LYS A 143 16.27 13.93 -1.91
CA LYS A 143 16.77 14.00 -0.54
C LYS A 143 16.53 15.38 0.07
N ASN A 144 15.93 15.41 1.26
CA ASN A 144 15.75 16.61 2.07
C ASN A 144 16.49 16.51 3.41
N GLU A 145 16.58 17.60 4.15
CA GLU A 145 17.21 17.66 5.47
C GLU A 145 16.20 18.09 6.55
N LEU A 146 16.52 17.83 7.82
CA LEU A 146 15.71 18.29 8.95
C LEU A 146 16.10 19.72 9.30
N GLU A 147 15.11 20.55 9.57
CA GLU A 147 15.31 21.88 10.16
C GLU A 147 15.84 21.77 11.60
N ASP A 148 16.53 22.80 12.10
CA ASP A 148 17.23 22.72 13.40
C ASP A 148 16.32 22.34 14.57
N GLN A 149 15.13 22.94 14.66
CA GLN A 149 14.13 22.61 15.68
C GLN A 149 13.58 21.18 15.49
N GLN A 150 13.33 20.79 14.24
CA GLN A 150 12.85 19.45 13.88
C GLN A 150 13.89 18.38 14.25
N LYS A 151 15.16 18.67 14.00
CA LYS A 151 16.31 17.81 14.30
C LYS A 151 16.51 17.61 15.80
N ALA A 152 16.34 18.65 16.60
CA ALA A 152 16.40 18.53 18.06
C ALA A 152 15.34 17.55 18.59
N ILE A 153 14.09 17.67 18.11
CA ILE A 153 12.98 16.78 18.47
C ILE A 153 13.27 15.34 18.00
N TYR A 154 13.77 15.20 16.76
CA TYR A 154 14.12 13.91 16.19
C TYR A 154 15.19 13.18 17.02
N LEU A 155 16.29 13.86 17.35
CA LEU A 155 17.39 13.27 18.11
C LEU A 155 16.98 12.89 19.52
N ALA A 156 16.14 13.70 20.18
CA ALA A 156 15.60 13.36 21.51
C ALA A 156 14.74 12.10 21.46
N GLN A 157 13.84 11.99 20.48
CA GLN A 157 13.01 10.80 20.28
C GLN A 157 13.85 9.57 19.93
N LEU A 158 14.87 9.73 19.08
CA LEU A 158 15.77 8.65 18.68
C LEU A 158 16.58 8.13 19.87
N GLN A 159 17.13 9.03 20.69
CA GLN A 159 17.89 8.66 21.87
C GLN A 159 17.01 7.92 22.88
N GLN A 160 15.80 8.42 23.15
CA GLN A 160 14.85 7.74 24.03
C GLN A 160 14.54 6.31 23.56
N MET A 161 14.38 6.12 22.25
CA MET A 161 14.16 4.79 21.68
C MET A 161 15.38 3.89 21.79
N ARG A 162 16.59 4.42 21.57
CA ARG A 162 17.86 3.69 21.68
C ARG A 162 18.09 3.19 23.11
N ASP A 163 18.00 4.09 24.09
CA ASP A 163 18.23 3.77 25.51
C ASP A 163 17.30 2.65 25.96
N ARG A 164 16.06 2.70 25.49
CA ARG A 164 15.07 1.69 25.81
C ARG A 164 15.36 0.35 25.16
N LEU A 165 15.74 0.33 23.89
CA LEU A 165 15.95 -0.91 23.13
C LEU A 165 17.31 -1.58 23.40
N ALA A 166 18.26 -0.86 23.99
CA ALA A 166 19.57 -1.38 24.35
C ALA A 166 19.51 -2.60 25.30
N GLN A 167 18.46 -2.71 26.12
CA GLN A 167 18.32 -3.78 27.13
C GLN A 167 17.17 -4.76 26.86
N VAL A 168 16.45 -4.63 25.75
CA VAL A 168 15.24 -5.44 25.48
C VAL A 168 15.63 -6.80 24.89
N SER A 169 15.24 -7.89 25.56
CA SER A 169 15.32 -9.25 25.01
C SER A 169 14.22 -9.53 23.97
N ASP A 170 14.33 -10.61 23.18
CA ASP A 170 13.29 -10.99 22.20
C ASP A 170 11.91 -11.26 22.84
N GLN A 171 11.88 -11.78 24.07
CA GLN A 171 10.62 -12.04 24.78
C GLN A 171 9.97 -10.73 25.26
N GLU A 172 10.78 -9.77 25.73
CA GLU A 172 10.30 -8.44 26.12
C GLU A 172 9.90 -7.61 24.90
N PHE A 173 10.58 -7.80 23.76
CA PHE A 173 10.20 -7.17 22.51
C PHE A 173 8.76 -7.49 22.12
N GLN A 174 8.33 -8.75 22.23
CA GLN A 174 6.93 -9.10 21.93
C GLN A 174 5.92 -8.39 22.84
N ARG A 175 6.30 -8.12 24.10
CA ARG A 175 5.46 -7.38 25.05
C ARG A 175 5.44 -5.87 24.76
N SER A 176 6.58 -5.29 24.36
CA SER A 176 6.73 -3.86 24.08
C SER A 176 6.55 -3.47 22.62
N ARG A 177 6.21 -4.42 21.74
CA ARG A 177 6.15 -4.24 20.28
C ARG A 177 5.28 -3.06 19.86
N VAL A 178 4.10 -2.91 20.47
CA VAL A 178 3.15 -1.82 20.15
C VAL A 178 3.79 -0.46 20.38
N GLU A 179 4.53 -0.34 21.48
CA GLU A 179 5.14 0.92 21.88
C GLU A 179 6.37 1.26 21.02
N ILE A 180 7.18 0.25 20.69
CA ILE A 180 8.32 0.40 19.76
C ILE A 180 7.84 0.83 18.38
N LEU A 181 6.80 0.19 17.85
CA LEU A 181 6.19 0.58 16.58
C LEU A 181 5.60 2.00 16.64
N SER A 182 5.03 2.39 17.79
CA SER A 182 4.55 3.75 18.01
C SER A 182 5.69 4.78 18.01
N GLY A 183 6.84 4.43 18.59
CA GLY A 183 8.06 5.26 18.56
C GLY A 183 8.63 5.40 17.14
N LEU A 184 8.72 4.31 16.38
CA LEU A 184 9.13 4.36 14.97
C LEU A 184 8.16 5.20 14.13
N MET A 185 6.86 5.06 14.37
CA MET A 185 5.85 5.91 13.74
C MET A 185 6.07 7.38 14.09
N ARG A 186 6.41 7.70 15.34
CA ARG A 186 6.73 9.07 15.78
C ARG A 186 7.96 9.63 15.08
N LEU A 187 9.04 8.87 14.96
CA LEU A 187 10.23 9.27 14.20
C LEU A 187 9.90 9.58 12.74
N ARG A 188 9.04 8.77 12.09
CA ARG A 188 8.58 9.02 10.71
C ARG A 188 7.73 10.29 10.62
N GLN A 189 6.80 10.49 11.56
CA GLN A 189 6.04 11.75 11.64
C GLN A 189 6.95 12.97 11.82
N ILE A 190 8.02 12.86 12.63
CA ILE A 190 8.99 13.94 12.80
C ILE A 190 9.72 14.22 11.49
N CYS A 191 10.07 13.20 10.70
CA CYS A 191 10.71 13.38 9.39
C CYS A 191 9.84 14.18 8.41
N ASP A 192 8.52 14.03 8.50
CA ASP A 192 7.55 14.83 7.73
C ASP A 192 7.34 16.20 8.36
N THR A 193 6.79 16.27 9.56
CA THR A 193 6.71 17.48 10.39
C THR A 193 6.22 17.14 11.81
N PRO A 194 6.85 17.68 12.88
CA PRO A 194 6.38 17.51 14.24
C PRO A 194 4.94 17.98 14.46
N ALA A 195 4.45 18.93 13.65
CA ALA A 195 3.07 19.38 13.68
C ALA A 195 2.03 18.28 13.38
N LEU A 196 2.44 17.10 12.90
CA LEU A 196 1.53 15.94 12.77
C LEU A 196 1.06 15.38 14.12
N PHE A 197 1.72 15.73 15.22
CA PHE A 197 1.37 15.26 16.55
C PHE A 197 1.60 16.28 17.68
N MET A 198 2.24 17.41 17.41
CA MET A 198 2.41 18.54 18.34
C MET A 198 1.61 19.72 17.81
N GLU A 199 0.47 20.01 18.42
CA GLU A 199 -0.43 21.08 17.97
C GLU A 199 0.20 22.48 18.09
N ASP A 200 1.11 22.66 19.03
CA ASP A 200 1.83 23.90 19.33
C ASP A 200 3.13 24.08 18.52
N TYR A 201 3.48 23.12 17.67
CA TYR A 201 4.69 23.23 16.86
C TYR A 201 4.51 24.24 15.72
N GLN A 202 5.29 25.32 15.77
CA GLN A 202 5.34 26.39 14.78
C GLN A 202 6.65 26.40 13.95
N GLY A 203 7.47 25.37 14.09
CA GLY A 203 8.73 25.26 13.34
C GLY A 203 8.52 24.88 11.87
N ALA A 204 9.52 25.16 11.04
CA ALA A 204 9.54 24.76 9.63
C ALA A 204 9.75 23.24 9.46
N SER A 205 9.47 22.74 8.26
CA SER A 205 9.74 21.35 7.88
C SER A 205 10.52 21.34 6.59
N GLY A 206 11.76 20.84 6.66
CA GLY A 206 12.61 20.76 5.47
C GLY A 206 12.05 19.81 4.41
N LYS A 207 11.17 18.87 4.79
CA LYS A 207 10.45 18.03 3.82
C LYS A 207 9.33 18.79 3.10
N LEU A 208 8.54 19.60 3.81
CA LEU A 208 7.54 20.46 3.18
C LEU A 208 8.20 21.51 2.29
N ASP A 209 9.32 22.09 2.73
CA ASP A 209 10.05 23.08 1.92
C ASP A 209 10.62 22.44 0.64
N SER A 210 11.22 21.25 0.76
CA SER A 210 11.70 20.48 -0.39
C SER A 210 10.57 20.05 -1.34
N LEU A 211 9.40 19.69 -0.77
CA LEU A 211 8.21 19.37 -1.56
C LEU A 211 7.69 20.61 -2.29
N ARG A 212 7.72 21.79 -1.66
CA ARG A 212 7.33 23.06 -2.27
C ARG A 212 8.19 23.37 -3.48
N ASP A 213 9.51 23.25 -3.36
CA ASP A 213 10.44 23.47 -4.46
C ASP A 213 10.16 22.53 -5.64
N LEU A 214 9.89 21.26 -5.35
CA LEU A 214 9.53 20.26 -6.35
C LEU A 214 8.17 20.57 -7.01
N LEU A 215 7.17 21.01 -6.24
CA LEU A 215 5.85 21.36 -6.77
C LEU A 215 5.89 22.61 -7.64
N VAL A 216 6.76 23.58 -7.35
CA VAL A 216 7.00 24.73 -8.24
C VAL A 216 7.54 24.25 -9.59
N GLN A 217 8.50 23.32 -9.60
CA GLN A 217 9.04 22.76 -10.84
C GLN A 217 7.98 22.01 -11.65
N VAL A 218 7.13 21.23 -10.98
CA VAL A 218 5.99 20.54 -11.59
C VAL A 218 5.01 21.54 -12.20
N ALA A 219 4.69 22.62 -11.48
CA ALA A 219 3.79 23.68 -11.94
C ALA A 219 4.36 24.41 -13.17
N ASP A 220 5.63 24.79 -13.13
CA ASP A 220 6.32 25.48 -14.23
C ASP A 220 6.42 24.61 -15.50
N GLY A 221 6.54 23.29 -15.32
CA GLY A 221 6.52 22.31 -16.41
C GLY A 221 5.12 22.00 -16.97
N GLY A 222 4.05 22.44 -16.31
CA GLY A 222 2.67 22.10 -16.68
C GLY A 222 2.30 20.63 -16.45
N HIS A 223 3.04 19.95 -15.57
CA HIS A 223 2.86 18.54 -15.24
C HIS A 223 1.72 18.35 -14.24
N ARG A 224 1.06 17.19 -14.29
CA ARG A 224 -0.02 16.83 -13.35
C ARG A 224 0.46 15.77 -12.39
N VAL A 225 0.23 15.99 -11.10
CA VAL A 225 0.92 15.24 -10.04
C VAL A 225 -0.01 14.44 -9.14
N LEU A 226 0.37 13.19 -8.85
CA LEU A 226 -0.21 12.39 -7.76
C LEU A 226 0.67 12.51 -6.53
N ILE A 227 0.12 12.97 -5.41
CA ILE A 227 0.86 13.13 -4.16
C ILE A 227 0.32 12.12 -3.14
N PHE A 228 1.19 11.21 -2.72
CA PHE A 228 0.86 10.16 -1.77
C PHE A 228 1.49 10.42 -0.41
N SER A 229 0.69 10.23 0.63
CA SER A 229 1.16 10.20 2.02
C SER A 229 0.36 9.19 2.84
N GLN A 230 1.00 8.57 3.83
CA GLN A 230 0.28 7.74 4.80
C GLN A 230 -0.41 8.55 5.89
N PHE A 231 0.03 9.79 6.11
CA PHE A 231 -0.45 10.64 7.20
C PHE A 231 -1.47 11.65 6.67
N LYS A 232 -2.73 11.51 7.12
CA LYS A 232 -3.81 12.42 6.72
C LYS A 232 -3.47 13.89 7.01
N GLY A 233 -2.87 14.17 8.17
CA GLY A 233 -2.45 15.52 8.52
C GLY A 233 -1.37 16.10 7.59
N MET A 234 -0.54 15.24 6.97
CA MET A 234 0.44 15.69 5.98
C MET A 234 -0.26 16.07 4.68
N LEU A 235 -1.23 15.27 4.22
CA LEU A 235 -2.07 15.65 3.06
C LEU A 235 -2.83 16.96 3.30
N GLU A 236 -3.34 17.19 4.51
CA GLU A 236 -4.02 18.45 4.86
C GLU A 236 -3.09 19.66 4.83
N LYS A 237 -1.84 19.49 5.30
CA LYS A 237 -0.83 20.55 5.21
C LYS A 237 -0.44 20.84 3.76
N ILE A 238 -0.21 19.80 2.96
CA ILE A 238 0.11 19.96 1.53
C ILE A 238 -1.04 20.67 0.80
N GLU A 239 -2.28 20.26 1.03
CA GLU A 239 -3.47 20.90 0.43
C GLU A 239 -3.56 22.40 0.74
N GLN A 240 -3.12 22.83 1.93
CA GLN A 240 -3.10 24.24 2.33
C GLN A 240 -2.02 25.04 1.60
N GLU A 241 -0.91 24.42 1.20
CA GLU A 241 0.18 25.10 0.48
C GLU A 241 -0.08 25.21 -1.03
N LEU A 242 -0.83 24.28 -1.63
CA LEU A 242 -1.06 24.27 -3.09
C LEU A 242 -1.59 25.59 -3.67
N PRO A 243 -2.57 26.29 -3.05
CA PRO A 243 -3.07 27.56 -3.58
C PRO A 243 -2.01 28.66 -3.66
N ASP A 244 -1.07 28.71 -2.72
CA ASP A 244 0.02 29.68 -2.71
C ASP A 244 1.03 29.42 -3.84
N LEU A 245 1.06 28.18 -4.35
CA LEU A 245 1.82 27.76 -5.53
C LEU A 245 1.02 27.89 -6.84
N GLY A 246 -0.21 28.40 -6.78
CA GLY A 246 -1.11 28.48 -7.94
C GLY A 246 -1.66 27.13 -8.40
N LEU A 247 -1.50 26.08 -7.60
CA LEU A 247 -1.95 24.72 -7.91
C LEU A 247 -3.32 24.44 -7.29
N THR A 248 -4.11 23.64 -8.00
CA THR A 248 -5.40 23.17 -7.53
C THR A 248 -5.42 21.65 -7.38
N SER A 249 -6.23 21.12 -6.46
CA SER A 249 -6.21 19.69 -6.19
C SER A 249 -7.57 19.03 -5.97
N PHE A 250 -7.61 17.73 -6.28
CA PHE A 250 -8.54 16.79 -5.67
C PHE A 250 -7.90 16.07 -4.48
N LYS A 251 -8.74 15.56 -3.56
CA LYS A 251 -8.27 14.79 -2.41
C LYS A 251 -9.14 13.58 -2.14
N ILE A 252 -8.52 12.40 -2.08
CA ILE A 252 -9.19 11.14 -1.68
C ILE A 252 -8.60 10.62 -0.37
N THR A 253 -9.51 10.35 0.58
CA THR A 253 -9.19 9.70 1.85
C THR A 253 -10.07 8.46 2.04
N GLY A 254 -9.84 7.71 3.13
CA GLY A 254 -10.60 6.50 3.42
C GLY A 254 -12.11 6.75 3.61
N SER A 255 -12.49 7.97 3.99
CA SER A 255 -13.88 8.39 4.19
C SER A 255 -14.56 8.91 2.94
N THR A 256 -13.84 9.14 1.84
CA THR A 256 -14.44 9.63 0.59
C THR A 256 -15.38 8.56 0.00
N PRO A 257 -16.66 8.86 -0.29
CA PRO A 257 -17.62 7.94 -0.91
C PRO A 257 -17.16 7.41 -2.28
N ALA A 258 -17.52 6.16 -2.61
CA ALA A 258 -17.07 5.50 -3.84
C ALA A 258 -17.45 6.25 -5.14
N LYS A 259 -18.68 6.80 -5.19
CA LYS A 259 -19.15 7.58 -6.35
C LYS A 259 -18.31 8.85 -6.55
N GLU A 260 -18.08 9.60 -5.47
CA GLU A 260 -17.28 10.82 -5.50
C GLU A 260 -15.82 10.54 -5.93
N ARG A 261 -15.24 9.40 -5.51
CA ARG A 261 -13.93 8.95 -6.00
C ARG A 261 -13.91 8.77 -7.51
N GLN A 262 -14.93 8.13 -8.09
CA GLN A 262 -15.03 7.92 -9.53
C GLN A 262 -15.20 9.24 -10.29
N ASP A 263 -16.04 10.14 -9.78
CA ASP A 263 -16.27 11.46 -10.38
C ASP A 263 -14.98 12.29 -10.41
N MET A 264 -14.25 12.37 -9.29
CA MET A 264 -12.94 13.05 -9.23
C MET A 264 -11.88 12.39 -10.13
N THR A 265 -11.84 11.06 -10.20
CA THR A 265 -10.90 10.32 -11.06
C THR A 265 -11.15 10.66 -12.53
N LYS A 266 -12.42 10.71 -12.95
CA LYS A 266 -12.81 11.06 -14.31
C LYS A 266 -12.45 12.51 -14.63
N ALA A 267 -12.79 13.45 -13.75
CA ALA A 267 -12.47 14.86 -13.90
C ALA A 267 -10.96 15.09 -14.05
N PHE A 268 -10.15 14.46 -13.17
CA PHE A 268 -8.71 14.58 -13.20
C PHE A 268 -8.09 14.07 -14.52
N ASN A 269 -8.51 12.88 -14.98
CA ASN A 269 -8.05 12.35 -16.27
C ASN A 269 -8.48 13.21 -17.47
N GLN A 270 -9.55 13.99 -17.32
CA GLN A 270 -10.05 14.92 -18.36
C GLN A 270 -9.34 16.28 -18.37
N GLY A 271 -8.37 16.53 -17.48
CA GLY A 271 -7.65 17.81 -17.43
C GLY A 271 -8.07 18.73 -16.29
N GLU A 272 -8.96 18.30 -15.40
CA GLU A 272 -9.32 19.13 -14.24
C GLU A 272 -8.31 18.98 -13.10
N ARG A 273 -7.89 20.13 -12.55
CA ARG A 273 -6.93 20.24 -11.43
C ARG A 273 -5.52 19.77 -11.77
N ASP A 274 -4.57 20.24 -10.97
CA ASP A 274 -3.14 20.06 -11.20
C ASP A 274 -2.57 18.92 -10.35
N ALA A 275 -3.13 18.74 -9.14
CA ALA A 275 -2.67 17.74 -8.19
C ALA A 275 -3.80 16.80 -7.71
N PHE A 276 -3.43 15.57 -7.36
CA PHE A 276 -4.31 14.61 -6.72
C PHE A 276 -3.68 14.09 -5.42
N LEU A 277 -4.24 14.50 -4.28
CA LEU A 277 -3.81 14.08 -2.96
C LEU A 277 -4.47 12.74 -2.57
N ILE A 278 -3.67 11.70 -2.33
CA ILE A 278 -4.19 10.35 -2.10
C ILE A 278 -3.56 9.76 -0.84
N SER A 279 -4.39 9.32 0.11
CA SER A 279 -3.85 8.58 1.24
C SER A 279 -3.50 7.14 0.84
N LEU A 280 -2.29 6.69 1.18
CA LEU A 280 -1.82 5.34 0.84
C LEU A 280 -2.75 4.23 1.38
N LYS A 281 -3.43 4.48 2.51
CA LYS A 281 -4.45 3.56 3.08
C LYS A 281 -5.80 3.59 2.36
N ALA A 282 -6.16 4.69 1.69
CA ALA A 282 -7.37 4.78 0.86
C ALA A 282 -7.16 4.19 -0.55
N GLY A 283 -5.91 3.93 -0.91
CA GLY A 283 -5.48 3.28 -2.16
C GLY A 283 -5.82 1.80 -2.29
N GLY A 284 -6.77 1.25 -1.53
CA GLY A 284 -7.30 -0.11 -1.75
C GLY A 284 -8.27 -0.22 -2.94
N VAL A 285 -8.40 0.84 -3.74
CA VAL A 285 -9.32 0.90 -4.89
C VAL A 285 -8.50 1.13 -6.14
N GLY A 286 -8.58 0.25 -7.14
CA GLY A 286 -7.82 0.32 -8.40
C GLY A 286 -8.17 1.49 -9.33
N LEU A 287 -8.18 2.72 -8.81
CA LEU A 287 -8.35 3.96 -9.59
C LEU A 287 -7.30 4.08 -10.68
N ASN A 288 -7.74 4.42 -11.89
CA ASN A 288 -6.91 4.69 -13.04
C ASN A 288 -6.67 6.20 -13.16
N LEU A 289 -5.43 6.66 -13.02
CA LEU A 289 -5.07 8.07 -12.93
C LEU A 289 -3.99 8.41 -13.98
N THR A 290 -4.21 7.99 -15.23
CA THR A 290 -3.28 8.21 -16.35
C THR A 290 -3.18 9.67 -16.75
N GLY A 291 -4.04 10.56 -16.23
CA GLY A 291 -3.90 12.00 -16.42
C GLY A 291 -2.69 12.62 -15.72
N ALA A 292 -2.01 11.89 -14.82
CA ALA A 292 -0.78 12.36 -14.19
C ALA A 292 0.44 11.68 -14.79
N ASP A 293 1.48 12.47 -15.02
CA ASP A 293 2.82 12.05 -15.43
C ASP A 293 3.81 12.10 -14.26
N THR A 294 3.47 12.78 -13.17
CA THR A 294 4.33 12.89 -11.99
C THR A 294 3.71 12.18 -10.78
N VAL A 295 4.52 11.42 -10.04
CA VAL A 295 4.13 10.76 -8.79
C VAL A 295 5.10 11.15 -7.68
N ILE A 296 4.60 11.74 -6.60
CA ILE A 296 5.38 12.10 -5.43
C ILE A 296 4.97 11.22 -4.26
N LEU A 297 5.93 10.47 -3.71
CA LEU A 297 5.81 9.72 -2.47
C LEU A 297 6.46 10.55 -1.35
N VAL A 298 5.64 11.21 -0.54
CA VAL A 298 6.10 12.13 0.51
C VAL A 298 6.75 11.38 1.67
N ASP A 299 6.19 10.23 2.02
CA ASP A 299 6.70 9.38 3.09
C ASP A 299 6.83 7.93 2.61
N LEU A 300 8.00 7.32 2.87
CA LEU A 300 8.32 5.96 2.47
C LEU A 300 7.42 4.95 3.19
N TRP A 301 7.01 3.87 2.52
CA TRP A 301 6.16 2.84 3.10
C TRP A 301 6.89 1.50 3.28
N TRP A 302 6.78 0.88 4.45
CA TRP A 302 7.50 -0.39 4.76
C TRP A 302 7.38 -1.50 3.71
N ASN A 303 6.25 -1.57 3.02
CA ASN A 303 5.99 -2.56 1.98
C ASN A 303 6.15 -1.95 0.57
N PRO A 304 7.23 -2.27 -0.18
CA PRO A 304 7.46 -1.78 -1.54
C PRO A 304 6.30 -2.05 -2.50
N ALA A 305 5.52 -3.11 -2.26
CA ALA A 305 4.37 -3.47 -3.09
C ALA A 305 3.28 -2.39 -3.08
N VAL A 306 3.11 -1.68 -1.96
CA VAL A 306 2.13 -0.59 -1.83
C VAL A 306 2.58 0.63 -2.64
N GLU A 307 3.87 0.96 -2.61
CA GLU A 307 4.43 2.04 -3.44
C GLU A 307 4.32 1.70 -4.93
N ALA A 308 4.67 0.47 -5.32
CA ALA A 308 4.52 0.00 -6.70
C ALA A 308 3.07 0.06 -7.18
N GLN A 309 2.11 -0.27 -6.32
CA GLN A 309 0.68 -0.13 -6.63
C GLN A 309 0.28 1.34 -6.79
N ALA A 310 0.84 2.25 -5.97
CA ALA A 310 0.60 3.69 -6.10
C ALA A 310 1.14 4.24 -7.44
N ILE A 311 2.39 3.93 -7.78
CA ILE A 311 3.03 4.30 -9.06
C ILE A 311 2.23 3.73 -10.24
N GLY A 312 1.78 2.48 -10.13
CA GLY A 312 0.98 1.80 -11.16
C GLY A 312 -0.39 2.42 -11.44
N ARG A 313 -0.82 3.44 -10.69
CA ARG A 313 -2.04 4.23 -10.96
C ARG A 313 -1.86 5.21 -12.10
N ALA A 314 -0.67 5.77 -12.24
CA ALA A 314 -0.27 6.66 -13.33
C ALA A 314 0.40 5.85 -14.45
N HIS A 315 1.34 4.96 -14.12
CA HIS A 315 2.07 4.15 -15.09
C HIS A 315 1.27 2.90 -15.49
N ARG A 316 0.27 3.09 -16.36
CA ARG A 316 -0.64 2.04 -16.83
C ARG A 316 -0.97 2.25 -18.31
N MET A 317 -1.52 1.21 -18.95
CA MET A 317 -2.11 1.31 -20.29
C MET A 317 -3.02 2.55 -20.40
N GLY A 318 -2.80 3.36 -21.44
CA GLY A 318 -3.44 4.66 -21.63
C GLY A 318 -2.63 5.85 -21.11
N GLN A 319 -1.46 5.61 -20.52
CA GLN A 319 -0.43 6.63 -20.29
C GLN A 319 0.36 6.85 -21.58
N GLU A 320 0.52 8.11 -21.97
CA GLU A 320 1.24 8.53 -23.18
C GLU A 320 2.56 9.22 -22.84
N GLU A 321 2.69 9.77 -21.62
CA GLU A 321 3.86 10.50 -21.15
C GLU A 321 4.77 9.64 -20.26
N THR A 322 6.07 9.93 -20.27
CA THR A 322 7.04 9.35 -19.32
C THR A 322 6.60 9.67 -17.90
N VAL A 323 6.56 8.65 -17.04
CA VAL A 323 6.14 8.84 -15.64
C VAL A 323 7.37 9.06 -14.76
N GLU A 324 7.42 10.20 -14.08
CA GLU A 324 8.47 10.53 -13.11
C GLU A 324 7.98 10.26 -11.69
N VAL A 325 8.77 9.52 -10.92
CA VAL A 325 8.47 9.14 -9.54
C VAL A 325 9.50 9.74 -8.61
N TYR A 326 9.08 10.67 -7.76
CA TYR A 326 9.90 11.27 -6.71
C TYR A 326 9.62 10.63 -5.36
N ARG A 327 10.65 10.11 -4.70
CA ARG A 327 10.60 9.63 -3.32
C ARG A 327 11.32 10.60 -2.41
N LEU A 328 10.59 11.27 -1.53
CA LEU A 328 11.19 12.18 -0.55
C LEU A 328 11.79 11.37 0.59
N VAL A 329 13.07 11.62 0.88
CA VAL A 329 13.82 10.91 1.92
C VAL A 329 14.64 11.91 2.74
N THR A 330 14.35 11.97 4.04
CA THR A 330 15.07 12.86 4.96
C THR A 330 16.42 12.26 5.35
N LYS A 331 17.52 12.95 5.00
CA LYS A 331 18.90 12.51 5.29
C LYS A 331 19.20 12.42 6.78
N GLY A 332 20.05 11.46 7.15
CA GLY A 332 20.50 11.27 8.53
C GLY A 332 19.41 10.76 9.46
N THR A 333 18.31 10.23 8.91
CA THR A 333 17.18 9.71 9.67
C THR A 333 16.96 8.23 9.44
N ILE A 334 15.97 7.68 10.14
CA ILE A 334 15.49 6.32 9.91
C ILE A 334 15.00 6.10 8.48
N GLU A 335 14.58 7.13 7.74
CA GLU A 335 14.06 6.95 6.37
C GLU A 335 15.13 6.41 5.41
N GLU A 336 16.39 6.85 5.51
CA GLU A 336 17.48 6.29 4.71
C GLU A 336 17.70 4.80 5.03
N LYS A 337 17.60 4.41 6.31
CA LYS A 337 17.71 3.00 6.72
C LYS A 337 16.53 2.15 6.25
N ILE A 338 15.34 2.72 6.27
CA ILE A 338 14.14 2.06 5.73
C ILE A 338 14.32 1.83 4.23
N GLN A 339 14.81 2.83 3.50
CA GLN A 339 15.07 2.73 2.06
C GLN A 339 16.13 1.67 1.75
N GLU A 340 17.25 1.66 2.48
CA GLU A 340 18.31 0.64 2.34
C GLU A 340 17.75 -0.78 2.53
N LEU A 341 16.94 -0.99 3.58
CA LEU A 341 16.29 -2.28 3.85
C LEU A 341 15.28 -2.68 2.77
N GLN A 342 14.51 -1.72 2.24
CA GLN A 342 13.58 -1.99 1.15
C GLN A 342 14.32 -2.46 -0.11
N GLU A 343 15.44 -1.82 -0.46
CA GLU A 343 16.21 -2.19 -1.65
C GLU A 343 16.84 -3.57 -1.49
N GLN A 344 17.40 -3.87 -0.32
CA GLN A 344 17.86 -5.23 0.02
C GLN A 344 16.73 -6.27 -0.13
N LYS A 345 15.52 -5.95 0.36
CA LYS A 345 14.35 -6.83 0.23
C LYS A 345 13.85 -6.95 -1.21
N LYS A 346 13.91 -5.89 -2.02
CA LYS A 346 13.52 -5.91 -3.43
C LYS A 346 14.43 -6.85 -4.22
N HIS A 347 15.74 -6.80 -3.97
CA HIS A 347 16.70 -7.76 -4.52
C HIS A 347 16.40 -9.19 -4.09
N LEU A 348 16.14 -9.42 -2.81
CA LEU A 348 15.71 -10.74 -2.31
C LEU A 348 14.43 -11.22 -3.00
N VAL A 349 13.33 -10.47 -2.96
CA VAL A 349 12.04 -10.84 -3.58
C VAL A 349 12.18 -11.13 -5.08
N SER A 350 12.99 -10.35 -5.81
CA SER A 350 13.26 -10.59 -7.23
C SER A 350 13.99 -11.92 -7.50
N GLN A 351 14.86 -12.36 -6.58
CA GLN A 351 15.54 -13.66 -6.59
C GLN A 351 14.69 -14.80 -6.01
N VAL A 352 13.55 -14.47 -5.38
CA VAL A 352 12.80 -15.37 -4.51
C VAL A 352 11.47 -15.83 -5.09
N LEU A 353 11.00 -15.13 -6.13
CA LEU A 353 10.11 -15.75 -7.10
C LEU A 353 10.77 -16.97 -7.79
N ASP A 354 12.09 -17.14 -7.60
CA ASP A 354 12.89 -18.34 -7.86
C ASP A 354 13.29 -19.15 -6.60
N GLY A 355 12.88 -18.82 -5.35
CA GLY A 355 13.15 -19.74 -4.22
C GLY A 355 13.10 -19.38 -2.72
N THR A 356 12.94 -18.15 -2.17
CA THR A 356 13.00 -18.00 -0.67
C THR A 356 12.37 -16.76 0.02
N GLU A 357 11.35 -16.93 0.85
CA GLU A 357 10.69 -15.95 1.75
C GLU A 357 11.20 -14.48 1.87
N SER A 358 10.31 -13.51 1.62
CA SER A 358 10.39 -12.16 2.24
C SER A 358 9.49 -12.13 3.48
N ARG A 359 9.97 -11.53 4.57
CA ARG A 359 9.20 -11.28 5.81
C ARG A 359 8.82 -9.80 5.89
N GLY A 360 7.52 -9.51 5.84
CA GLY A 360 6.99 -8.14 5.81
C GLY A 360 6.71 -7.50 7.17
N SER A 361 7.04 -8.16 8.29
CA SER A 361 7.05 -7.51 9.61
C SER A 361 8.47 -7.29 10.10
N LEU A 362 8.77 -6.06 10.54
CA LEU A 362 10.07 -5.72 11.10
C LEU A 362 10.45 -6.65 12.26
N THR A 363 11.59 -7.33 12.14
CA THR A 363 12.20 -8.08 13.24
C THR A 363 12.86 -7.13 14.24
N LEU A 364 13.17 -7.60 15.45
CA LEU A 364 13.92 -6.80 16.42
C LEU A 364 15.29 -6.40 15.87
N SER A 365 15.96 -7.27 15.11
CA SER A 365 17.24 -6.98 14.47
C SER A 365 17.11 -5.85 13.44
N GLU A 366 16.10 -5.89 12.56
CA GLU A 366 15.84 -4.82 11.59
C GLU A 366 15.51 -3.50 12.29
N ILE A 367 14.78 -3.53 13.40
CA ILE A 367 14.49 -2.32 14.19
C ILE A 367 15.76 -1.75 14.82
N ARG A 368 16.63 -2.60 15.37
CA ARG A 368 17.93 -2.17 15.92
C ARG A 368 18.80 -1.54 14.83
N GLU A 369 18.85 -2.15 13.65
CA GLU A 369 19.57 -1.62 12.49
C GLU A 369 19.03 -0.25 12.06
N ILE A 370 17.70 -0.11 11.92
CA ILE A 370 17.05 1.18 11.59
C ILE A 370 17.41 2.26 12.60
N LEU A 371 17.47 1.90 13.89
CA LEU A 371 17.82 2.83 14.96
C LEU A 371 19.33 3.01 15.11
N GLY A 372 20.17 2.33 14.34
CA GLY A 372 21.63 2.38 14.44
C GLY A 372 22.17 1.84 15.78
N ILE A 373 21.48 0.86 16.37
CA ILE A 373 21.93 0.10 17.53
C ILE A 373 22.73 -1.09 16.98
N SER A 374 24.06 -0.98 16.93
CA SER A 374 24.91 -2.11 16.59
C SER A 374 24.84 -3.18 17.68
N GLU A 375 24.72 -4.46 17.31
CA GLU A 375 24.95 -5.55 18.25
C GLU A 375 26.35 -5.39 18.83
N ALA A 376 26.49 -5.44 20.15
CA ALA A 376 27.79 -5.46 20.77
C ALA A 376 28.58 -6.62 20.16
N SER A 377 29.71 -6.31 19.52
CA SER A 377 30.64 -7.30 19.01
C SER A 377 31.03 -8.22 20.16
N THR A 378 30.42 -9.39 20.25
CA THR A 378 30.90 -10.50 21.10
C THR A 378 32.06 -11.19 20.43
#